data_AF-A0A100Y085-F1
#
_entry.id   AF-A0A100Y085-F1
#
_cell.length_a   1.000
_cell.length_b   1.000
_cell.length_c   1.000
_cell.angle_alpha   90.00
_cell.angle_beta   90.00
_cell.angle_gamma   90.00
#
_symmetry.space_group_name_H-M   'P 1'
#
loop_
_entity.id
_entity.type
_entity.pdbx_description
1 polymer ?
#
loop_
_entity_poly.entity_id
_entity_poly.type
_entity_poly.pdbx_seq_one_letter_code
_entity_poly.pdbx_strand_id
1 'polypeptide(L)'
;MMEEAIREFEGLAEQDDWSVAQQKLALAHRGSGNLDAALRLIDVARSTGITDAPMQRVRLDTAYGHILLSDRATLDDGLRVLDDAAKRAAQYGLTHQLRSITDIRRTADGPASPPPR
;
A
#
# COMPACT_ATOMS: atom_id res chain seq x y z
N MET A 1 24.79 25.99 6.69
CA MET A 1 23.52 25.97 7.46
C MET A 1 22.32 26.53 6.68
N MET A 2 22.21 26.28 5.37
CA MET A 2 20.95 26.43 4.61
C MET A 2 21.01 25.48 3.43
N GLU A 3 22.16 25.41 2.75
CA GLU A 3 22.45 24.43 1.70
C GLU A 3 22.34 22.97 2.19
N GLU A 4 22.74 22.68 3.42
CA GLU A 4 22.65 21.33 4.00
C GLU A 4 21.20 20.93 4.29
N ALA A 5 20.38 21.87 4.77
CA ALA A 5 18.95 21.68 4.96
C ALA A 5 18.20 21.54 3.61
N ILE A 6 18.63 22.24 2.56
CA ILE A 6 18.08 22.10 1.21
C ILE A 6 18.40 20.71 0.63
N ARG A 7 19.65 20.23 0.74
CA ARG A 7 20.04 18.89 0.26
C ARG A 7 19.33 17.77 1.02
N GLU A 8 19.15 17.93 2.33
CA GLU A 8 18.37 17.00 3.14
C GLU A 8 16.91 16.95 2.66
N PHE A 9 16.31 18.12 2.39
CA PHE A 9 14.94 18.21 1.89
C PHE A 9 14.77 17.64 0.47
N GLU A 10 15.72 17.90 -0.44
CA GLU A 10 15.78 17.32 -1.78
C GLU A 10 15.91 15.79 -1.71
N GLY A 11 16.78 15.28 -0.82
CA GLY A 11 16.94 13.84 -0.60
C GLY A 11 15.65 13.18 -0.08
N LEU A 12 14.89 13.85 0.79
CA LEU A 12 13.59 13.37 1.26
C LEU A 12 12.55 13.34 0.13
N ALA A 13 12.51 14.39 -0.71
CA ALA A 13 11.60 14.46 -1.86
C ALA A 13 11.92 13.38 -2.91
N GLU A 14 13.20 13.16 -3.22
CA GLU A 14 13.64 12.11 -4.15
C GLU A 14 13.33 10.71 -3.62
N GLN A 15 13.47 10.47 -2.31
CA GLN A 15 13.10 9.20 -1.68
C GLN A 15 11.60 8.92 -1.76
N ASP A 16 10.76 9.95 -1.56
CA ASP A 16 9.31 9.84 -1.69
C ASP A 16 8.90 9.56 -3.15
N ASP A 17 9.49 10.26 -4.11
CA ASP A 17 9.25 10.03 -5.54
C ASP A 17 9.69 8.63 -5.98
N TRP A 18 10.84 8.16 -5.47
CA TRP A 18 11.32 6.80 -5.70
C TRP A 18 10.35 5.77 -5.12
N SER A 19 9.93 5.92 -3.85
CA SER A 19 8.99 5.01 -3.19
C SER A 19 7.66 4.94 -3.96
N VAL A 20 7.14 6.08 -4.43
CA VAL A 20 5.91 6.14 -5.25
C VAL A 20 6.09 5.43 -6.60
N ALA A 21 7.24 5.60 -7.27
CA ALA A 21 7.51 4.92 -8.54
C ALA A 21 7.57 3.39 -8.35
N GLN A 22 8.27 2.93 -7.31
CA GLN A 22 8.37 1.51 -6.96
C GLN A 22 6.98 0.93 -6.62
N GLN A 23 6.15 1.65 -5.85
CA GLN A 23 4.78 1.25 -5.54
C GLN A 23 3.93 1.07 -6.82
N LYS A 24 4.00 2.02 -7.76
CA LYS A 24 3.24 1.93 -9.02
C LYS A 24 3.68 0.75 -9.87
N LEU A 25 4.99 0.51 -9.99
CA LEU A 25 5.51 -0.66 -10.70
C LEU A 25 5.08 -1.97 -10.04
N ALA A 26 5.09 -2.04 -8.70
CA ALA A 26 4.61 -3.21 -7.97
C ALA A 26 3.14 -3.54 -8.31
N LEU A 27 2.27 -2.53 -8.35
CA LEU A 27 0.86 -2.71 -8.71
C LEU A 27 0.67 -3.11 -10.17
N ALA A 28 1.51 -2.62 -11.09
CA ALA A 28 1.48 -3.05 -12.49
C ALA A 28 1.87 -4.53 -12.64
N HIS A 29 2.91 -4.98 -11.93
CA HIS A 29 3.33 -6.38 -11.90
C HIS A 29 2.28 -7.29 -11.25
N ARG A 30 1.60 -6.82 -10.20
CA ARG A 30 0.44 -7.52 -9.63
C ARG A 30 -0.66 -7.71 -10.69
N GLY A 31 -0.98 -6.65 -11.43
CA GLY A 31 -1.99 -6.69 -12.50
C GLY A 31 -1.67 -7.68 -13.62
N SER A 32 -0.38 -7.97 -13.87
CA SER A 32 0.06 -8.97 -14.84
C SER A 32 0.30 -10.37 -14.24
N GLY A 33 0.03 -10.57 -12.95
CA GLY A 33 0.21 -11.85 -12.25
C GLY A 33 1.66 -12.15 -11.85
N ASN A 34 2.61 -11.24 -12.07
CA ASN A 34 4.00 -11.40 -11.64
C ASN A 34 4.16 -10.98 -10.17
N LEU A 35 3.69 -11.83 -9.26
CA LEU A 35 3.64 -11.53 -7.83
C LEU A 35 5.03 -11.41 -7.20
N ASP A 36 6.02 -12.19 -7.67
CA ASP A 36 7.40 -12.10 -7.18
C ASP A 36 8.02 -10.72 -7.44
N ALA A 37 7.82 -10.16 -8.64
CA ALA A 37 8.28 -8.82 -8.96
C ALA A 37 7.51 -7.78 -8.14
N ALA A 38 6.19 -7.95 -7.99
CA ALA A 38 5.36 -7.04 -7.20
C ALA A 38 5.83 -6.96 -5.75
N LEU A 39 6.09 -8.11 -5.10
CA LEU A 39 6.56 -8.20 -3.73
C LEU A 39 7.94 -7.56 -3.55
N ARG A 40 8.89 -7.84 -4.45
CA ARG A 40 10.22 -7.21 -4.36
C ARG A 40 10.15 -5.68 -4.45
N LEU A 41 9.35 -5.15 -5.36
CA LEU A 41 9.25 -3.70 -5.58
C LEU A 41 8.54 -2.99 -4.42
N ILE A 42 7.47 -3.58 -3.88
CA ILE A 42 6.77 -2.98 -2.74
C ILE A 42 7.61 -3.04 -1.46
N ASP A 43 8.42 -4.09 -1.26
CA ASP A 43 9.34 -4.16 -0.13
C ASP A 43 10.43 -3.08 -0.22
N VAL A 44 10.97 -2.83 -1.41
CA VAL A 44 11.87 -1.68 -1.65
C VAL A 44 11.18 -0.38 -1.28
N ALA A 45 9.97 -0.12 -1.81
CA ALA A 45 9.22 1.10 -1.55
C ALA A 45 8.97 1.33 -0.04
N ARG A 46 8.70 0.25 0.71
CA ARG A 46 8.45 0.27 2.16
C ARG A 46 9.72 0.46 3.00
N SER A 47 10.87 0.00 2.50
CA SER A 47 12.16 0.16 3.17
C SER A 47 12.77 1.55 2.95
N THR A 48 12.51 2.19 1.80
CA THR A 48 13.08 3.48 1.43
C THR A 48 12.18 4.67 1.73
N GLY A 49 10.87 4.46 1.86
CA GLY A 49 9.97 5.51 2.32
C GLY A 49 10.18 5.74 3.82
N ILE A 50 10.89 6.81 4.18
CA ILE A 50 10.88 7.31 5.57
C ILE A 50 9.49 7.92 5.80
N THR A 51 8.51 7.07 6.16
CA THR A 51 7.11 7.50 6.18
C THR A 51 6.76 8.20 7.49
N ASP A 52 7.28 9.40 7.70
CA ASP A 52 6.73 10.31 8.72
C ASP A 52 5.39 10.90 8.27
N ALA A 53 5.09 10.85 6.97
CA ALA A 53 3.79 11.20 6.40
C ALA A 53 2.77 10.04 6.54
N PRO A 54 1.71 10.18 7.37
CA PRO A 54 0.74 9.11 7.60
C PRO A 54 0.05 8.60 6.33
N MET A 55 -0.20 9.49 5.36
CA MET A 55 -0.82 9.13 4.10
C MET A 55 0.05 8.20 3.26
N GLN A 56 1.36 8.38 3.24
CA GLN A 56 2.27 7.55 2.46
C GLN A 56 2.36 6.14 3.04
N ARG A 57 2.42 6.02 4.37
CA ARG A 57 2.33 4.73 5.07
C ARG A 57 1.04 4.00 4.73
N VAL A 58 -0.10 4.67 4.78
CA VAL A 58 -1.39 4.07 4.41
C VAL A 58 -1.40 3.60 2.96
N ARG A 59 -0.85 4.38 2.02
CA ARG A 59 -0.77 4.00 0.60
C ARG A 59 0.11 2.77 0.37
N LEU A 60 1.28 2.72 1.02
CA LEU A 60 2.20 1.59 0.90
C LEU A 60 1.62 0.31 1.53
N ASP A 61 1.04 0.41 2.73
CA ASP A 61 0.37 -0.73 3.37
C ASP A 61 -0.82 -1.21 2.53
N THR A 62 -1.60 -0.29 1.92
CA THR A 62 -2.70 -0.65 1.03
C THR A 62 -2.22 -1.42 -0.21
N ALA A 63 -1.14 -0.95 -0.85
CA ALA A 63 -0.58 -1.64 -2.02
C ALA A 63 -0.01 -3.01 -1.65
N TYR A 64 0.70 -3.11 -0.52
CA TYR A 64 1.23 -4.36 -0.02
C TYR A 64 0.12 -5.37 0.28
N GLY A 65 -0.90 -4.97 1.04
CA GLY A 65 -2.06 -5.82 1.32
C GLY A 65 -2.77 -6.26 0.03
N HIS A 66 -2.95 -5.36 -0.94
CA HIS A 66 -3.57 -5.69 -2.22
C HIS A 66 -2.76 -6.73 -3.02
N ILE A 67 -1.43 -6.70 -2.97
CA ILE A 67 -0.55 -7.71 -3.58
C ILE A 67 -0.74 -9.06 -2.90
N LEU A 68 -0.74 -9.12 -1.57
CA LEU A 68 -0.94 -10.36 -0.82
C LEU A 68 -2.29 -11.02 -1.12
N LEU A 69 -3.35 -10.23 -1.29
CA LEU A 69 -4.66 -10.76 -1.69
C LEU A 69 -4.67 -11.49 -3.04
N SER A 70 -3.63 -11.35 -3.87
CA SER A 70 -3.51 -12.08 -5.15
C SER A 70 -3.03 -13.52 -4.99
N ASP A 71 -2.53 -13.92 -3.82
CA ASP A 71 -2.12 -15.28 -3.53
C ASP A 71 -2.94 -15.85 -2.37
N ARG A 72 -3.57 -17.00 -2.60
CA ARG A 72 -4.37 -17.70 -1.58
C ARG A 72 -3.55 -18.03 -0.33
N ALA A 73 -2.24 -18.27 -0.46
CA ALA A 73 -1.37 -18.55 0.67
C ALA A 73 -1.12 -17.32 1.58
N THR A 74 -1.30 -16.11 1.06
CA THR A 74 -1.05 -14.85 1.79
C THR A 74 -2.31 -14.00 1.98
N LEU A 75 -3.48 -14.54 1.63
CA LEU A 75 -4.76 -13.84 1.68
C LEU A 75 -5.07 -13.27 3.07
N ASP A 76 -4.89 -14.07 4.12
CA ASP A 76 -5.18 -13.65 5.51
C ASP A 76 -4.24 -12.53 5.96
N ASP A 77 -2.95 -12.60 5.57
CA ASP A 77 -2.00 -11.53 5.84
C ASP A 77 -2.36 -10.25 5.08
N GLY A 78 -2.81 -10.38 3.83
CA GLY A 78 -3.32 -9.26 3.04
C GLY A 78 -4.49 -8.56 3.71
N LEU A 79 -5.47 -9.32 4.21
CA LEU A 79 -6.63 -8.77 4.93
C LEU A 79 -6.20 -8.05 6.21
N ARG A 80 -5.29 -8.64 7.00
CA ARG A 80 -4.77 -8.04 8.23
C ARG A 80 -4.05 -6.72 7.96
N VAL A 81 -3.21 -6.67 6.94
CA VAL A 81 -2.50 -5.44 6.54
C VAL A 81 -3.50 -4.35 6.12
N LEU A 82 -4.53 -4.70 5.35
CA LEU A 82 -5.57 -3.75 4.94
C LEU A 82 -6.41 -3.25 6.12
N ASP A 83 -6.69 -4.10 7.11
CA ASP A 83 -7.35 -3.68 8.35
C ASP A 83 -6.54 -2.65 9.13
N ASP A 84 -5.23 -2.88 9.26
CA ASP A 84 -4.35 -1.95 9.95
C ASP A 84 -4.20 -0.63 9.18
N ALA A 85 -4.14 -0.69 7.85
CA ALA A 85 -4.15 0.49 6.99
C ALA A 85 -5.46 1.27 7.11
N ALA A 86 -6.61 0.59 7.19
CA ALA A 86 -7.92 1.22 7.37
C ALA A 86 -8.03 1.93 8.72
N LYS A 87 -7.56 1.29 9.81
CA LYS A 87 -7.51 1.91 11.14
C LYS A 87 -6.66 3.19 11.14
N ARG A 88 -5.47 3.14 10.52
CA ARG A 88 -4.61 4.32 10.35
C ARG A 88 -5.30 5.40 9.49
N ALA A 89 -5.92 5.02 8.37
CA ALA A 89 -6.64 5.97 7.53
C ALA A 89 -7.76 6.69 8.30
N ALA A 90 -8.53 5.96 9.10
CA ALA A 90 -9.56 6.52 9.96
C ALA A 90 -8.98 7.47 11.03
N GLN A 91 -7.89 7.06 11.70
CA GLN A 91 -7.21 7.87 12.72
C GLN A 91 -6.77 9.24 12.19
N TYR A 92 -6.28 9.30 10.95
CA TYR A 92 -5.79 10.54 10.32
C TYR A 92 -6.82 11.23 9.40
N GLY A 93 -8.08 10.80 9.41
CA GLY A 93 -9.14 11.43 8.58
C GLY A 93 -8.96 11.26 7.07
N LEU A 94 -8.24 10.23 6.63
CA LEU A 94 -7.93 9.95 5.22
C LEU A 94 -9.09 9.24 4.51
N THR A 95 -10.26 9.88 4.45
CA THR A 95 -11.53 9.29 3.99
C THR A 95 -11.44 8.68 2.59
N HIS A 96 -10.71 9.30 1.66
CA HIS A 96 -10.50 8.74 0.32
C HIS A 96 -9.76 7.41 0.36
N GLN A 97 -8.72 7.30 1.20
CA GLN A 97 -7.92 6.07 1.26
C GLN A 97 -8.66 4.97 2.01
N LEU A 98 -9.42 5.32 3.04
CA LEU A 98 -10.31 4.39 3.73
C LEU A 98 -11.35 3.78 2.77
N ARG A 99 -11.91 4.58 1.87
CA ARG A 99 -12.83 4.08 0.82
C ARG A 99 -12.13 3.08 -0.10
N SER A 100 -10.97 3.45 -0.66
CA SER A 100 -10.21 2.54 -1.53
C SER A 100 -9.85 1.22 -0.85
N ILE A 101 -9.44 1.25 0.41
CA ILE A 101 -9.12 0.03 1.18
C ILE A 101 -10.36 -0.86 1.34
N THR A 102 -11.51 -0.24 1.63
CA THR A 102 -12.78 -0.96 1.79
C THR A 102 -13.20 -1.64 0.47
N ASP A 103 -13.06 -0.95 -0.66
CA ASP A 103 -13.40 -1.49 -1.98
C ASP A 103 -12.49 -2.68 -2.38
N ILE A 104 -11.19 -2.59 -2.07
CA ILE A 104 -10.23 -3.68 -2.27
C ILE A 104 -10.59 -4.91 -1.43
N ARG A 105 -10.95 -4.73 -0.16
CA ARG A 105 -11.34 -5.85 0.71
C ARG A 105 -12.61 -6.55 0.21
N ARG A 106 -13.61 -5.76 -0.17
CA ARG A 106 -14.88 -6.30 -0.68
C ARG A 106 -14.70 -7.13 -1.95
N THR A 107 -13.75 -6.77 -2.81
CA THR A 107 -13.44 -7.55 -4.01
C THR A 107 -12.71 -8.85 -3.69
N ALA A 108 -11.96 -8.92 -2.59
CA ALA A 108 -11.28 -10.13 -2.13
C ALA A 108 -12.21 -11.14 -1.46
N ASP A 109 -13.23 -10.67 -0.73
CA ASP A 109 -14.23 -11.53 -0.09
C ASP A 109 -15.18 -12.23 -1.10
N GLY A 110 -15.10 -11.86 -2.39
CA GLY A 110 -16.01 -12.32 -3.44
C GLY A 110 -17.44 -11.78 -3.27
N PRO A 111 -18.36 -12.02 -4.22
CA PRO A 111 -19.77 -11.76 -3.97
C PRO A 111 -20.21 -12.66 -2.81
N ALA A 112 -20.57 -12.05 -1.67
CA ALA A 112 -21.19 -12.75 -0.57
C ALA A 112 -22.30 -13.66 -1.13
N SER A 113 -22.21 -14.97 -0.90
CA SER A 113 -23.26 -15.89 -1.31
C SER A 113 -24.60 -15.40 -0.74
N PRO A 114 -25.69 -15.37 -1.54
CA PRO A 114 -26.98 -14.94 -1.02
C PRO A 114 -27.39 -15.86 0.14
N PRO A 115 -28.06 -15.33 1.18
CA PRO A 115 -28.46 -16.13 2.32
C PRO A 115 -29.36 -17.29 1.86
N PRO A 116 -29.27 -18.47 2.49
CA PRO A 116 -30.13 -19.60 2.17
C PRO A 116 -31.59 -19.17 2.35
N ARG A 117 -32.43 -19.51 1.36
CA ARG A 117 -33.88 -19.33 1.40
C ARG A 117 -34.53 -20.20 2.45
#